data_AF-A0A3C1LJ25-F1
#
_entry.id   AF-A0A3C1LJ25-F1
#
_cell.length_a   1.000
_cell.length_b   1.000
_cell.length_c   1.000
_cell.angle_alpha   90.00
_cell.angle_beta   90.00
_cell.angle_gamma   90.00
#
_symmetry.space_group_name_H-M   'P 1'
#
loop_
_entity.id
_entity.type
_entity.pdbx_description
1 polymer ?
#
loop_
_entity_poly.entity_id
_entity_poly.type
_entity_poly.pdbx_seq_one_letter_code
_entity_poly.pdbx_strand_id
1 'polypeptide(L)'
;MIAGGNAMMLLCLKFKSMKRTLFTLTLSLLIALTACTKKDAIKPVSPTPISSETTIIELNNREVYYNSGALAIDVTQDGRYDLVVGTQLVGDPLYQVDKLQFLVTSSFHTNLAVNRFEQSPVLNHADAITAHNMQPYEWYNASEIQLMQRSNFVNGDVRWDGLWLQRTRKYLPFQAVKADGVYTGWLELTTDYNRQSVIVHRAGIHKQPNTTIYAGL
;
A
#
# COMPACT_ATOMS: atom_id res chain seq x y z
N MET A 1 -39.15 -72.18 49.35
CA MET A 1 -39.80 -72.20 48.02
C MET A 1 -40.00 -70.77 47.57
N ILE A 2 -39.14 -70.25 46.70
CA ILE A 2 -39.37 -69.02 45.94
C ILE A 2 -38.83 -69.28 44.53
N ALA A 3 -39.76 -69.39 43.57
CA ALA A 3 -39.53 -69.33 42.13
C ALA A 3 -39.04 -67.91 41.76
N GLY A 4 -38.27 -67.63 40.72
CA GLY A 4 -38.11 -68.31 39.44
C GLY A 4 -38.32 -67.26 38.33
N GLY A 5 -37.33 -67.12 37.43
CA GLY A 5 -37.50 -66.58 36.08
C GLY A 5 -37.68 -65.07 35.90
N ASN A 6 -36.63 -64.39 35.42
CA ASN A 6 -36.75 -63.37 34.36
C ASN A 6 -35.38 -62.87 33.91
N ALA A 7 -34.71 -63.63 33.04
CA ALA A 7 -33.49 -63.20 32.36
C ALA A 7 -33.53 -63.58 30.87
N MET A 8 -34.69 -63.42 30.22
CA MET A 8 -34.78 -63.69 28.78
C MET A 8 -35.80 -62.81 28.05
N MET A 9 -35.97 -61.56 28.48
CA MET A 9 -36.81 -60.60 27.75
C MET A 9 -36.28 -59.16 27.71
N LEU A 10 -35.03 -58.93 28.17
CA LEU A 10 -34.39 -57.60 28.09
C LEU A 10 -33.38 -57.46 26.94
N LEU A 11 -33.02 -58.55 26.25
CA LEU A 11 -31.94 -58.51 25.25
C LEU A 11 -32.40 -58.13 23.83
N CYS A 12 -33.69 -58.29 23.48
CA CYS A 12 -34.16 -58.05 22.11
C CYS A 12 -34.59 -56.61 21.79
N LEU A 13 -34.72 -55.72 22.78
CA LEU A 13 -35.22 -54.35 22.55
C LEU A 13 -34.14 -53.28 22.36
N LYS A 14 -32.88 -53.53 22.74
CA LYS A 14 -31.80 -52.52 22.59
C LYS A 14 -31.12 -52.48 21.22
N PHE A 15 -31.26 -53.53 20.39
CA PHE A 15 -30.56 -53.59 19.10
C PHE A 15 -31.26 -52.86 17.95
N LYS A 16 -32.54 -52.50 18.09
CA LYS A 16 -33.32 -51.85 17.01
C LYS A 16 -33.25 -50.32 17.02
N SER A 17 -32.89 -49.71 18.14
CA SER A 17 -32.81 -48.25 18.30
C SER A 17 -31.45 -47.68 17.83
N MET A 18 -30.34 -48.39 18.06
CA MET A 18 -29.00 -47.85 17.78
C MET A 18 -28.65 -47.76 16.29
N LYS A 19 -29.31 -48.55 15.43
CA LYS A 19 -29.13 -48.51 13.96
C LYS A 19 -29.87 -47.36 13.29
N ARG A 20 -30.86 -46.75 13.96
CA ARG A 20 -31.65 -45.63 13.42
C ARG A 20 -31.04 -44.28 13.75
N THR A 21 -30.37 -44.16 14.89
CA THR A 21 -29.68 -42.92 15.32
C THR A 21 -28.31 -42.75 14.65
N LEU A 22 -27.65 -43.84 14.24
CA LEU A 22 -26.38 -43.77 13.51
C LEU A 22 -26.55 -43.47 12.01
N PHE A 23 -27.75 -43.70 11.46
CA PHE A 23 -28.06 -43.43 10.05
C PHE A 23 -28.58 -42.00 9.81
N THR A 24 -29.10 -41.33 10.84
CA THR A 24 -29.53 -39.92 10.76
C THR A 24 -28.40 -38.93 11.01
N LEU A 25 -27.33 -39.33 11.73
CA LEU A 25 -26.16 -38.47 11.98
C LEU A 25 -25.18 -38.42 10.80
N THR A 26 -25.17 -39.43 9.94
CA THR A 26 -24.27 -39.49 8.77
C THR A 26 -24.83 -38.79 7.53
N LEU A 27 -26.15 -38.58 7.44
CA LEU A 27 -26.78 -37.90 6.31
C LEU A 27 -26.83 -36.36 6.46
N SER A 28 -26.70 -35.84 7.68
CA SER A 28 -26.69 -34.39 7.95
C SER A 28 -25.32 -33.73 7.79
N LEU A 29 -24.22 -34.51 7.79
CA LEU A 29 -22.86 -33.98 7.59
C LEU A 29 -22.46 -33.85 6.11
N LEU A 30 -23.19 -34.48 5.18
CA LEU A 30 -22.86 -34.44 3.74
C LEU A 30 -23.39 -33.19 3.01
N ILE A 31 -24.35 -32.45 3.58
CA ILE A 31 -24.97 -31.28 2.93
C ILE A 31 -24.23 -29.97 3.29
N ALA A 32 -23.34 -29.99 4.30
CA ALA A 32 -22.58 -28.81 4.72
C ALA A 32 -21.34 -28.51 3.84
N LEU A 33 -21.03 -29.32 2.82
CA LEU A 33 -19.80 -29.20 2.03
C LEU A 33 -19.99 -28.66 0.60
N THR A 34 -21.20 -28.29 0.19
CA THR A 34 -21.47 -27.87 -1.21
C THR A 34 -21.89 -26.41 -1.39
N ALA A 35 -21.87 -25.58 -0.34
CA ALA A 35 -22.13 -24.14 -0.46
C ALA A 35 -20.83 -23.31 -0.57
N CYS A 36 -19.89 -23.74 -1.42
CA CYS A 36 -18.92 -22.83 -2.01
C CYS A 36 -19.52 -22.33 -3.32
N THR A 37 -20.31 -21.25 -3.27
CA THR A 37 -20.48 -20.41 -4.45
C THR A 37 -19.09 -19.94 -4.83
N LYS A 38 -18.55 -20.51 -5.91
CA LYS A 38 -17.34 -20.07 -6.56
C LYS A 38 -17.59 -18.62 -6.96
N LYS A 39 -17.23 -17.66 -6.09
CA LYS A 39 -17.00 -16.28 -6.50
C LYS A 39 -16.04 -16.39 -7.66
N ASP A 40 -16.42 -15.84 -8.81
CA ASP A 40 -15.54 -15.76 -9.96
C ASP A 40 -14.17 -15.32 -9.45
N ALA A 41 -13.19 -16.21 -9.60
CA ALA A 41 -11.83 -15.88 -9.28
C ALA A 41 -11.51 -14.68 -10.17
N ILE A 42 -11.30 -13.52 -9.54
CA ILE A 42 -10.75 -12.34 -10.20
C ILE A 42 -9.52 -12.86 -10.93
N LYS A 43 -9.57 -12.92 -12.27
CA LYS A 43 -8.40 -13.28 -13.05
C LYS A 43 -7.28 -12.36 -12.57
N PRO A 44 -6.11 -12.89 -12.18
CA PRO A 44 -4.97 -12.02 -11.89
C PRO A 44 -4.79 -11.16 -13.14
N VAL A 45 -4.92 -9.85 -12.97
CA VAL A 45 -4.56 -8.90 -14.03
C VAL A 45 -3.12 -9.24 -14.36
N SER A 46 -2.90 -9.79 -15.56
CA SER A 46 -1.55 -10.01 -16.04
C SER A 46 -0.83 -8.68 -15.90
N PRO A 47 0.32 -8.61 -15.21
CA PRO A 47 1.04 -7.35 -15.09
C PRO A 47 1.27 -6.86 -16.50
N THR A 48 0.73 -5.68 -16.81
CA THR A 48 1.05 -5.01 -18.06
C THR A 48 2.57 -4.87 -18.07
N PRO A 49 3.26 -5.32 -19.13
CA PRO A 49 4.71 -5.28 -19.15
C PRO A 49 5.17 -3.84 -19.01
N ILE A 50 6.17 -3.63 -18.16
CA ILE A 50 6.89 -2.37 -18.09
C ILE A 50 7.49 -2.12 -19.46
N SER A 51 7.31 -0.91 -19.99
CA SER A 51 7.86 -0.47 -21.26
C SER A 51 9.37 -0.67 -21.28
N SER A 52 9.91 -1.16 -22.40
CA SER A 52 11.37 -1.21 -22.62
C SER A 52 12.03 0.16 -22.51
N GLU A 53 11.23 1.23 -22.61
CA GLU A 53 11.63 2.62 -22.52
C GLU A 53 11.64 3.17 -21.08
N THR A 54 11.32 2.37 -20.06
CA THR A 54 11.43 2.76 -18.65
C THR A 54 12.65 2.10 -18.02
N THR A 55 13.54 2.90 -17.44
CA THR A 55 14.60 2.40 -16.55
C THR A 55 14.03 2.19 -15.16
N ILE A 56 14.18 0.98 -14.63
CA ILE A 56 13.73 0.62 -13.28
C ILE A 56 14.91 0.61 -12.31
N ILE A 57 14.70 1.25 -11.16
CA ILE A 57 15.63 1.25 -10.03
C ILE A 57 14.94 0.53 -8.88
N GLU A 58 15.40 -0.68 -8.58
CA GLU A 58 14.88 -1.46 -7.47
C GLU A 58 15.40 -0.90 -6.14
N LEU A 59 14.47 -0.50 -5.28
CA LEU A 59 14.78 0.03 -3.95
C LEU A 59 14.54 -1.02 -2.86
N ASN A 60 14.18 -2.25 -3.25
CA ASN A 60 14.12 -3.45 -2.40
C ASN A 60 13.27 -3.28 -1.13
N ASN A 61 12.16 -2.56 -1.24
CA ASN A 61 11.24 -2.29 -0.12
C ASN A 61 11.93 -1.64 1.08
N ARG A 62 12.86 -0.70 0.83
CA ARG A 62 13.49 0.07 1.90
C ARG A 62 12.43 0.83 2.69
N GLU A 63 12.49 0.71 4.01
CA GLU A 63 11.53 1.30 4.92
C GLU A 63 12.14 2.53 5.61
N VAL A 64 11.38 3.62 5.64
CA VAL A 64 11.67 4.87 6.35
C VAL A 64 10.66 4.99 7.49
N TYR A 65 11.16 5.07 8.72
CA TYR A 65 10.38 5.25 9.94
C TYR A 65 11.07 6.27 10.85
N TYR A 66 10.42 6.69 11.92
CA TYR A 66 11.03 7.65 12.84
C TYR A 66 12.37 7.12 13.38
N ASN A 67 13.44 7.93 13.28
CA ASN A 67 14.83 7.57 13.61
C ASN A 67 15.52 6.55 12.70
N SER A 68 14.94 6.12 11.57
CA SER A 68 15.66 5.27 10.60
C SER A 68 16.74 5.99 9.79
N GLY A 69 16.79 7.33 9.88
CA GLY A 69 17.47 8.17 8.90
C GLY A 69 16.65 8.37 7.62
N ALA A 70 17.14 9.21 6.71
CA ALA A 70 16.50 9.47 5.43
C ALA A 70 17.03 8.54 4.33
N LEU A 71 16.16 8.20 3.37
CA LEU A 71 16.53 7.47 2.16
C LEU A 71 16.72 8.47 1.00
N ALA A 72 17.98 8.70 0.63
CA ALA A 72 18.33 9.47 -0.55
C ALA A 72 18.39 8.57 -1.80
N ILE A 73 17.82 9.04 -2.92
CA ILE A 73 17.60 8.26 -4.14
C ILE A 73 18.16 9.05 -5.32
N ASP A 74 19.10 8.44 -6.04
CA ASP A 74 19.61 8.90 -7.34
C ASP A 74 18.84 8.14 -8.44
N VAL A 75 17.82 8.79 -9.02
CA VAL A 75 17.00 8.17 -10.07
C VAL A 75 17.56 8.39 -11.46
N THR A 76 18.46 9.36 -11.62
CA THR A 76 19.12 9.65 -12.89
C THR A 76 20.42 8.88 -13.09
N GLN A 77 20.92 8.23 -12.04
CA GLN A 77 22.20 7.50 -11.98
C GLN A 77 23.41 8.38 -12.31
N ASP A 78 23.34 9.66 -11.94
CA ASP A 78 24.39 10.65 -12.21
C ASP A 78 25.31 10.91 -11.01
N GLY A 79 25.10 10.19 -9.90
CA GLY A 79 25.84 10.33 -8.66
C GLY A 79 25.30 11.40 -7.70
N ARG A 80 24.21 12.09 -8.06
CA ARG A 80 23.53 13.07 -7.20
C ARG A 80 22.17 12.56 -6.79
N TYR A 81 21.75 12.89 -5.57
CA TYR A 81 20.43 12.52 -5.09
C TYR A 81 19.36 13.44 -5.68
N ASP A 82 18.35 12.83 -6.29
CA ASP A 82 17.21 13.50 -6.92
C ASP A 82 16.04 13.65 -5.94
N LEU A 83 15.79 12.62 -5.13
CA LEU A 83 14.70 12.54 -4.18
C LEU A 83 15.21 12.07 -2.81
N VAL A 84 14.60 12.56 -1.74
CA VAL A 84 14.86 12.11 -0.37
C VAL A 84 13.54 11.79 0.30
N VAL A 85 13.40 10.57 0.83
CA VAL A 85 12.26 10.17 1.66
C VAL A 85 12.71 10.18 3.12
N GLY A 86 12.00 10.88 3.98
CA GLY A 86 12.45 11.13 5.35
C GLY A 86 11.34 11.38 6.35
N THR A 87 11.75 11.69 7.57
CA THR A 87 10.86 12.14 8.64
C THR A 87 11.37 13.44 9.24
N GLN A 88 10.44 14.27 9.73
CA GLN A 88 10.79 15.43 10.56
C GLN A 88 9.84 15.56 11.75
N LEU A 89 10.35 16.17 12.82
CA LEU A 89 9.57 16.55 14.00
C LEU A 89 9.36 18.05 14.02
N VAL A 90 8.10 18.46 14.14
CA VAL A 90 7.71 19.87 14.21
C VAL A 90 6.88 20.08 15.47
N GLY A 91 7.43 20.85 16.39
CA GLY A 91 6.70 21.32 17.58
C GLY A 91 5.94 22.60 17.24
N ASP A 92 4.67 22.66 17.61
CA ASP A 92 3.81 23.83 17.43
C ASP A 92 3.31 24.28 18.81
N PRO A 93 4.04 25.19 19.48
CA PRO A 93 3.72 25.59 20.85
C PRO A 93 2.43 26.40 20.95
N LEU A 94 2.01 27.06 19.87
CA LEU A 94 0.77 27.84 19.85
C LEU A 94 -0.44 26.91 19.91
N TYR A 95 -0.43 25.83 19.13
CA TYR A 95 -1.50 24.83 19.11
C TYR A 95 -1.26 23.65 20.06
N GLN A 96 -0.16 23.67 20.81
CA GLN A 96 0.21 22.62 21.77
C GLN A 96 0.19 21.23 21.14
N VAL A 97 0.85 21.09 19.99
CA VAL A 97 0.89 19.85 19.21
C VAL A 97 2.29 19.56 18.71
N ASP A 98 2.72 18.31 18.87
CA ASP A 98 3.94 17.78 18.27
C ASP A 98 3.58 16.93 17.06
N LYS A 99 4.17 17.25 15.91
CA LYS A 99 3.91 16.61 14.62
C LYS A 99 5.12 15.76 14.22
N LEU A 100 4.89 14.48 13.93
CA LEU A 100 5.81 13.65 13.17
C LEU A 100 5.32 13.60 11.73
N GLN A 101 6.12 14.14 10.81
CA GLN A 101 5.79 14.22 9.39
C GLN A 101 6.68 13.24 8.60
N PHE A 102 6.07 12.57 7.63
CA PHE A 102 6.74 11.76 6.62
C PHE A 102 6.70 12.50 5.30
N LEU A 103 7.86 12.61 4.65
CA LEU A 103 8.05 13.56 3.57
C LEU A 103 8.74 12.90 2.37
N VAL A 104 8.52 13.49 1.19
CA VAL A 104 9.43 13.37 0.05
C VAL A 104 9.88 14.76 -0.37
N THR A 105 11.20 14.94 -0.45
CA THR A 105 11.82 16.20 -0.88
C THR A 105 12.54 16.00 -2.20
N SER A 106 12.43 16.96 -3.11
CA SER A 106 13.11 16.95 -4.40
C SER A 106 14.34 17.84 -4.42
N SER A 107 15.30 17.51 -5.29
CA SER A 107 16.48 18.33 -5.55
C SER A 107 16.15 19.59 -6.38
N PHE A 108 17.16 20.41 -6.67
CA PHE A 108 17.01 21.54 -7.60
C PHE A 108 16.82 21.12 -9.06
N HIS A 109 17.16 19.88 -9.42
CA HIS A 109 17.05 19.33 -10.78
C HIS A 109 15.92 18.31 -10.90
N THR A 110 15.10 18.17 -9.85
CA THR A 110 14.02 17.20 -9.80
C THR A 110 12.74 17.92 -9.40
N ASN A 111 11.68 17.75 -10.19
CA ASN A 111 10.38 18.31 -9.88
C ASN A 111 9.47 17.26 -9.26
N LEU A 112 8.62 17.68 -8.32
CA LEU A 112 7.44 16.94 -7.89
C LEU A 112 6.20 17.63 -8.45
N ALA A 113 5.15 16.85 -8.72
CA ALA A 113 3.85 17.42 -9.04
C ALA A 113 3.19 17.91 -7.75
N VAL A 114 2.81 19.19 -7.70
CA VAL A 114 2.29 19.86 -6.50
C VAL A 114 1.03 20.65 -6.85
N ASN A 115 -0.01 20.53 -6.03
CA ASN A 115 -1.23 21.34 -6.16
C ASN A 115 -1.19 22.58 -5.25
N ARG A 116 -2.23 23.42 -5.31
CA ARG A 116 -2.38 24.62 -4.47
C ARG A 116 -2.43 24.38 -2.95
N PHE A 117 -2.51 23.12 -2.52
CA PHE A 117 -2.51 22.71 -1.11
C PHE A 117 -1.18 22.06 -0.70
N GLU A 118 -0.14 22.19 -1.53
CA GLU A 118 1.20 21.62 -1.31
C GLU A 118 1.18 20.09 -1.20
N GLN A 119 0.29 19.46 -1.97
CA GLN A 119 0.14 18.00 -2.03
C GLN A 119 0.50 17.48 -3.42
N SER A 120 1.00 16.24 -3.46
CA SER A 120 1.30 15.51 -4.69
C SER A 120 0.29 14.38 -4.93
N PRO A 121 -0.10 14.07 -6.18
CA PRO A 121 -1.20 13.14 -6.44
C PRO A 121 -0.82 11.71 -6.06
N VAL A 122 -1.80 10.97 -5.54
CA VAL A 122 -1.68 9.53 -5.28
C VAL A 122 -2.13 8.78 -6.52
N LEU A 123 -1.19 8.47 -7.41
CA LEU A 123 -1.51 7.79 -8.65
C LEU A 123 -1.67 6.28 -8.44
N ASN A 124 -2.60 5.71 -9.19
CA ASN A 124 -2.76 4.28 -9.38
C ASN A 124 -1.83 3.78 -10.49
N HIS A 125 -1.66 2.47 -10.53
CA HIS A 125 -1.01 1.83 -11.67
C HIS A 125 -1.76 2.18 -12.97
N ALA A 126 -1.00 2.50 -14.01
CA ALA A 126 -1.43 2.95 -15.32
C ALA A 126 -2.12 4.34 -15.37
N ASP A 127 -2.11 5.12 -14.28
CA ASP A 127 -2.51 6.53 -14.36
C ASP A 127 -1.47 7.32 -15.18
N ALA A 128 -1.94 8.24 -16.03
CA ALA A 128 -1.08 9.03 -16.89
C ALA A 128 -0.27 10.08 -16.10
N ILE A 129 1.00 10.24 -16.46
CA ILE A 129 1.90 11.28 -15.96
C ILE A 129 2.36 12.08 -17.17
N THR A 130 1.83 13.29 -17.33
CA THR A 130 2.15 14.16 -18.46
C THR A 130 3.38 15.00 -18.16
N ALA A 131 4.32 15.09 -19.11
CA ALA A 131 5.49 15.94 -18.94
C ALA A 131 5.14 17.43 -18.78
N HIS A 132 4.02 17.85 -19.37
CA HIS A 132 3.49 19.20 -19.27
C HIS A 132 2.02 19.16 -18.86
N ASN A 133 1.56 20.17 -18.13
CA ASN A 133 0.15 20.37 -17.76
C ASN A 133 -0.49 19.22 -16.94
N MET A 134 0.13 18.83 -15.83
CA MET A 134 -0.39 17.79 -14.93
C MET A 134 -1.55 18.29 -14.04
N GLN A 135 -2.53 18.97 -14.62
CA GLN A 135 -3.62 19.63 -13.88
C GLN A 135 -4.39 18.64 -12.97
N PRO A 136 -4.77 19.03 -11.73
CA PRO A 136 -4.62 20.35 -11.10
C PRO A 136 -3.26 20.57 -10.40
N TYR A 137 -2.23 19.81 -10.78
CA TYR A 137 -0.88 19.89 -10.25
C TYR A 137 0.05 20.60 -11.24
N GLU A 138 1.07 21.22 -10.69
CA GLU A 138 2.16 21.87 -11.42
C GLU A 138 3.50 21.29 -10.97
N TRP A 139 4.51 21.40 -11.82
CA TRP A 139 5.82 20.84 -11.57
C TRP A 139 6.72 21.87 -10.88
N TYR A 140 7.16 21.56 -9.66
CA TYR A 140 8.04 22.42 -8.87
C TYR A 140 9.29 21.68 -8.44
N ASN A 141 10.46 22.32 -8.56
CA ASN A 141 11.71 21.82 -7.99
C ASN A 141 11.85 22.24 -6.52
N ALA A 142 12.88 21.72 -5.83
CA ALA A 142 13.18 22.04 -4.44
C ALA A 142 11.93 22.01 -3.53
N SER A 143 11.05 21.04 -3.79
CA SER A 143 9.75 20.94 -3.14
C SER A 143 9.78 19.86 -2.07
N GLU A 144 9.08 20.10 -0.98
CA GLU A 144 8.86 19.13 0.08
C GLU A 144 7.37 18.79 0.16
N ILE A 145 7.04 17.50 0.04
CA ILE A 145 5.67 17.02 0.07
C ILE A 145 5.45 16.20 1.33
N GLN A 146 4.51 16.65 2.16
CA GLN A 146 4.02 15.85 3.29
C GLN A 146 3.16 14.69 2.77
N LEU A 147 3.69 13.48 2.89
CA LEU A 147 2.96 12.26 2.58
C LEU A 147 1.87 12.02 3.64
N MET A 148 2.31 11.88 4.89
CA MET A 148 1.43 11.68 6.04
C MET A 148 2.02 12.32 7.29
N GLN A 149 1.17 12.64 8.25
CA GLN A 149 1.55 13.27 9.50
C GLN A 149 0.78 12.63 10.66
N ARG A 150 1.49 12.47 11.78
CA ARG A 150 0.93 12.15 13.09
C ARG A 150 1.04 13.37 13.99
N SER A 151 -0.10 13.92 14.38
CA SER A 151 -0.22 15.02 15.35
C SER A 151 -0.52 14.46 16.74
N ASN A 152 0.29 14.82 17.73
CA ASN A 152 0.13 14.48 19.14
C ASN A 152 -0.22 15.75 19.92
N PHE A 153 -1.46 15.84 20.38
CA PHE A 153 -1.94 16.99 21.13
C PHE A 153 -1.64 16.82 22.62
N VAL A 154 -1.42 17.93 23.33
CA VAL A 154 -1.17 17.91 24.78
C VAL A 154 -2.31 17.28 25.59
N ASN A 155 -3.54 17.32 25.08
CA ASN A 155 -4.69 16.67 25.71
C ASN A 155 -4.67 15.12 25.58
N GLY A 156 -3.67 14.55 24.90
CA GLY A 156 -3.53 13.12 24.66
C GLY A 156 -4.14 12.63 23.34
N ASP A 157 -4.84 13.48 22.59
CA ASP A 157 -5.40 13.11 21.29
C ASP A 157 -4.29 12.87 20.27
N VAL A 158 -4.51 11.87 19.41
CA VAL A 158 -3.63 11.58 18.28
C VAL A 158 -4.44 11.62 16.99
N ARG A 159 -3.99 12.43 16.04
CA ARG A 159 -4.61 12.54 14.72
C ARG A 159 -3.61 12.19 13.63
N TRP A 160 -4.07 11.44 12.65
CA TRP A 160 -3.35 11.22 11.40
C TRP A 160 -4.00 11.96 10.25
N ASP A 161 -3.18 12.54 9.39
CA ASP A 161 -3.62 13.27 8.21
C ASP A 161 -2.59 13.14 7.07
N GLY A 162 -2.98 13.56 5.86
CA GLY A 162 -2.17 13.50 4.64
C GLY A 162 -2.85 12.73 3.52
N LEU A 163 -2.67 13.20 2.29
CA LEU A 163 -3.29 12.59 1.10
C LEU A 163 -2.78 11.16 0.87
N TRP A 164 -1.54 10.91 1.27
CA TRP A 164 -0.88 9.62 1.21
C TRP A 164 -1.10 8.78 2.48
N LEU A 165 -2.00 9.13 3.40
CA LEU A 165 -2.27 8.28 4.56
C LEU A 165 -2.80 6.90 4.15
N GLN A 166 -2.16 5.82 4.62
CA GLN A 166 -2.53 4.43 4.38
C GLN A 166 -2.75 4.10 2.88
N ARG A 167 -1.70 4.28 2.08
CA ARG A 167 -1.68 3.97 0.65
C ARG A 167 -0.75 2.80 0.40
N THR A 168 -1.19 1.82 -0.39
CA THR A 168 -0.38 0.64 -0.71
C THR A 168 -0.06 0.62 -2.19
N ARG A 169 1.23 0.54 -2.51
CA ARG A 169 1.77 0.48 -3.88
C ARG A 169 1.13 1.53 -4.81
N LYS A 170 1.27 2.79 -4.41
CA LYS A 170 0.85 3.97 -5.18
C LYS A 170 2.07 4.70 -5.71
N TYR A 171 1.86 5.53 -6.73
CA TYR A 171 2.94 6.09 -7.53
C TYR A 171 3.01 7.60 -7.36
N LEU A 172 4.13 8.09 -6.86
CA LEU A 172 4.42 9.51 -6.71
C LEU A 172 5.11 9.97 -7.98
N PRO A 173 4.51 10.87 -8.77
CA PRO A 173 5.11 11.32 -10.02
C PRO A 173 6.25 12.32 -9.75
N PHE A 174 7.31 12.23 -10.55
CA PHE A 174 8.41 13.18 -10.52
C PHE A 174 8.89 13.48 -11.94
N GLN A 175 9.74 14.50 -12.07
CA GLN A 175 10.52 14.76 -13.27
C GLN A 175 11.98 14.98 -12.93
N ALA A 176 12.89 14.45 -13.75
CA ALA A 176 14.27 14.89 -13.76
C ALA A 176 14.48 15.88 -14.91
N VAL A 177 14.96 17.08 -14.58
CA VAL A 177 15.21 18.15 -15.55
C VAL A 177 16.68 18.10 -15.99
N LYS A 178 16.90 17.86 -17.27
CA LYS A 178 18.22 17.84 -17.90
C LYS A 178 18.29 18.90 -19.00
N ALA A 179 19.49 19.14 -19.52
CA ALA A 179 19.72 20.15 -20.57
C ALA A 179 18.93 19.89 -21.85
N ASP A 180 18.69 18.62 -22.16
CA ASP A 180 18.01 18.13 -23.37
C ASP A 180 16.51 17.89 -23.19
N GLY A 181 15.99 18.02 -21.97
CA GLY A 181 14.55 17.98 -21.71
C GLY A 181 14.17 17.46 -20.34
N VAL A 182 12.88 17.17 -20.20
CA VAL A 182 12.27 16.75 -18.93
C VAL A 182 11.92 15.27 -18.97
N TYR A 183 12.52 14.49 -18.07
CA TYR A 183 12.34 13.05 -18.00
C TYR A 183 11.34 12.70 -16.90
N THR A 184 10.16 12.24 -17.30
CA THR A 184 9.08 11.91 -16.37
C THR A 184 9.33 10.54 -15.74
N GLY A 185 8.99 10.40 -14.47
CA GLY A 185 9.11 9.16 -13.71
C GLY A 185 8.09 9.02 -12.60
N TRP A 186 8.19 7.92 -11.87
CA TRP A 186 7.35 7.59 -10.73
C TRP A 186 8.15 6.89 -9.63
N LEU A 187 7.78 7.12 -8.37
CA LEU A 187 8.28 6.40 -7.20
C LEU A 187 7.14 5.57 -6.60
N GLU A 188 7.32 4.25 -6.49
CA GLU A 188 6.31 3.35 -5.92
C GLU A 188 6.45 3.29 -4.39
N LEU A 189 5.40 3.70 -3.69
CA LEU A 189 5.37 3.86 -2.24
C LEU A 189 4.23 3.06 -1.60
N THR A 190 4.49 2.57 -0.39
CA THR A 190 3.46 2.19 0.59
C THR A 190 3.65 3.03 1.84
N THR A 191 2.58 3.60 2.36
CA THR A 191 2.54 4.28 3.66
C THR A 191 1.69 3.46 4.61
N ASP A 192 2.19 3.24 5.82
CA ASP A 192 1.54 2.42 6.84
C ASP A 192 1.47 3.20 8.15
N TYR A 193 0.26 3.60 8.54
CA TYR A 193 0.08 4.37 9.77
C TYR A 193 0.21 3.50 11.03
N ASN A 194 -0.07 2.19 10.94
CA ASN A 194 0.08 1.27 12.08
C ASN A 194 1.56 1.05 12.38
N ARG A 195 2.37 0.90 11.32
CA ARG A 195 3.83 0.77 11.43
C ARG A 195 4.56 2.11 11.56
N GLN A 196 3.86 3.22 11.32
CA GLN A 196 4.42 4.57 11.27
C GLN A 196 5.61 4.62 10.31
N SER A 197 5.40 4.19 9.07
CA SER A 197 6.47 4.07 8.09
C SER A 197 6.06 4.32 6.65
N VAL A 198 7.06 4.62 5.82
CA VAL A 198 6.97 4.68 4.37
C VAL A 198 7.91 3.62 3.79
N ILE A 199 7.37 2.70 3.02
CA ILE A 199 8.12 1.68 2.29
C ILE A 199 8.28 2.15 0.86
N VAL A 200 9.52 2.25 0.41
CA VAL A 200 9.90 2.65 -0.94
C VAL A 200 10.28 1.40 -1.73
N HIS A 201 9.47 1.06 -2.73
CA HIS A 201 9.58 -0.22 -3.43
C HIS A 201 10.62 -0.15 -4.55
N ARG A 202 10.42 0.79 -5.49
CA ARG A 202 11.21 0.99 -6.69
C ARG A 202 10.85 2.34 -7.33
N ALA A 203 11.70 2.81 -8.24
CA ALA A 203 11.43 3.96 -9.08
C ALA A 203 11.48 3.57 -10.57
N GLY A 204 10.70 4.27 -11.39
CA GLY A 204 10.78 4.20 -12.84
C GLY A 204 11.03 5.58 -13.42
N ILE A 205 11.94 5.68 -14.39
CA ILE A 205 12.17 6.91 -15.17
C ILE A 205 12.18 6.56 -16.66
N HIS A 206 11.42 7.32 -17.45
CA HIS A 206 11.35 7.11 -18.89
C HIS A 206 12.64 7.56 -19.58
N LYS A 207 13.04 6.88 -20.65
CA LYS A 207 14.28 7.15 -21.40
C LYS A 207 14.13 8.28 -22.41
N GLN A 208 12.92 8.62 -22.81
CA GLN A 208 12.65 9.72 -23.72
C GLN A 208 12.12 10.94 -22.96
N PRO A 209 12.64 12.15 -23.23
CA PRO A 209 12.19 13.37 -22.59
C PRO A 209 10.84 13.84 -23.16
N ASN A 210 10.13 14.63 -22.36
CA ASN A 210 8.88 15.32 -22.70
C ASN A 210 7.73 14.39 -23.12
N THR A 211 7.78 13.14 -22.68
CA THR A 211 6.79 12.10 -23.00
C THR A 211 5.79 11.93 -21.86
N THR A 212 4.52 11.74 -22.22
CA THR A 212 3.51 11.24 -21.28
C THR A 212 3.73 9.76 -21.03
N ILE A 213 3.85 9.38 -19.77
CA ILE A 213 4.03 8.00 -19.36
C ILE A 213 2.88 7.52 -18.49
N TYR A 214 2.94 6.27 -18.07
CA TYR A 214 1.92 5.65 -17.22
C TYR A 214 2.59 5.08 -15.98
N ALA A 215 2.05 5.42 -14.81
CA ALA A 215 2.60 5.02 -13.53
C ALA A 215 2.69 3.50 -13.39
N GLY A 216 3.85 2.99 -12.95
CA GLY A 216 4.06 1.55 -12.78
C GLY A 216 4.32 0.75 -14.05
N LEU A 217 4.33 1.41 -15.22
CA LEU A 217 4.64 0.86 -16.55
C LEU A 217 5.97 1.41 -17.11
#